data_AF-A0A654TII9-F1
#
_entry.id   AF-A0A654TII9-F1
#
_cell.length_a   1.000
_cell.length_b   1.000
_cell.length_c   1.000
_cell.angle_alpha   90.00
_cell.angle_beta   90.00
_cell.angle_gamma   90.00
#
_symmetry.space_group_name_H-M   'P 1'
#
loop_
_entity.id
_entity.type
_entity.pdbx_description
1 polymer ?
#
loop_
_entity_poly.entity_id
_entity_poly.type
_entity_poly.pdbx_seq_one_letter_code
_entity_poly.pdbx_strand_id
1 'polypeptide(L)'
;MSCFFGTDLRGPTVCESIDDGEVADVVARLGPDPLRSDANPSSAWSRITKSRRPIGALLMDQTVIAGVGNVYRNELLFRHRIDPQRPGRGIGEPEFDAAWNDLVSLMKVGLRRGKIIVVRPEHDHGLPSYLPDRPRTYVYRRAGEPCRVCGGVIRTALLEGRNVFWCPVCQT
;
A
#
# COMPACT_ATOMS: atom_id res chain seq x y z
N MET A 1 -27.21 -33.44 -2.23
CA MET A 1 -25.81 -33.15 -2.58
C MET A 1 -25.76 -31.74 -3.13
N SER A 2 -25.55 -30.77 -2.25
CA SER A 2 -25.62 -29.35 -2.58
C SER A 2 -24.20 -28.85 -2.82
N CYS A 3 -23.90 -28.45 -4.05
CA CYS A 3 -22.61 -27.91 -4.45
C CYS A 3 -22.42 -26.53 -3.82
N PHE A 4 -21.58 -26.42 -2.79
CA PHE A 4 -21.12 -25.16 -2.21
C PHE A 4 -19.86 -24.68 -2.97
N PHE A 5 -20.02 -24.26 -4.22
CA PHE A 5 -19.00 -23.44 -4.89
C PHE A 5 -19.60 -22.05 -5.11
N GLY A 6 -19.42 -21.19 -4.11
CA GLY A 6 -19.66 -19.76 -4.22
C GLY A 6 -18.40 -19.03 -3.82
N THR A 7 -17.78 -18.32 -4.76
CA THR A 7 -16.68 -17.41 -4.46
C THR A 7 -17.26 -16.11 -3.93
N ASP A 8 -16.88 -15.69 -2.72
CA ASP A 8 -17.27 -14.41 -2.14
C ASP A 8 -16.63 -13.26 -2.95
N LEU A 9 -17.42 -12.64 -3.84
CA LEU A 9 -17.01 -11.54 -4.71
C LEU A 9 -17.00 -10.17 -4.01
N ARG A 10 -16.89 -10.12 -2.68
CA ARG A 10 -16.74 -8.84 -1.97
C ARG A 10 -15.31 -8.33 -2.08
N GLY A 11 -15.07 -7.37 -2.96
CA GLY A 11 -13.77 -6.69 -3.05
C GLY A 11 -13.24 -6.36 -4.44
N PRO A 12 -13.38 -7.21 -5.47
CA PRO A 12 -12.94 -6.89 -6.81
C PRO A 12 -13.85 -5.85 -7.47
N THR A 13 -13.24 -4.91 -8.21
CA THR A 13 -13.98 -3.90 -8.99
C THR A 13 -14.56 -4.49 -10.28
N VAL A 14 -13.97 -5.57 -10.80
CA VAL A 14 -14.39 -6.29 -12.01
C VAL A 14 -14.23 -7.79 -11.76
N CYS A 15 -15.17 -8.60 -12.24
CA CYS A 15 -15.08 -10.05 -12.28
C CYS A 15 -15.53 -10.52 -13.66
N GLU A 16 -14.60 -11.06 -14.43
CA GLU A 16 -14.82 -11.53 -15.80
C GLU A 16 -14.10 -12.86 -16.04
N SER A 17 -14.67 -13.68 -16.92
CA SER A 17 -14.02 -14.86 -17.46
C SER A 17 -13.28 -14.47 -18.73
N ILE A 18 -11.98 -14.73 -18.77
CA ILE A 18 -11.08 -14.40 -19.88
C ILE A 18 -10.27 -15.63 -20.27
N ASP A 19 -9.78 -15.67 -21.51
CA ASP A 19 -8.92 -16.75 -22.00
C ASP A 19 -7.45 -16.57 -21.57
N ASP A 20 -6.63 -17.61 -21.79
CA ASP A 20 -5.22 -17.61 -21.36
C ASP A 20 -4.39 -16.48 -22.03
N GLY A 21 -4.75 -16.07 -23.24
CA GLY A 21 -4.10 -14.97 -23.96
C GLY A 21 -4.46 -13.62 -23.35
N GLU A 22 -5.74 -13.42 -23.04
CA GLU A 22 -6.23 -12.24 -22.32
C GLU A 22 -5.64 -12.15 -20.90
N VAL A 23 -5.46 -13.28 -20.20
CA VAL A 23 -4.75 -13.33 -18.91
C VAL A 23 -3.33 -12.82 -19.07
N ALA A 24 -2.60 -13.30 -20.09
CA ALA A 24 -1.23 -12.88 -20.34
C ALA A 24 -1.15 -11.36 -20.62
N ASP A 25 -2.11 -10.81 -21.36
CA ASP A 25 -2.20 -9.38 -21.64
C ASP A 25 -2.48 -8.54 -20.38
N VAL A 26 -3.37 -9.01 -19.51
CA VAL A 26 -3.64 -8.34 -18.22
C VAL A 26 -2.39 -8.34 -17.36
N VAL A 27 -1.72 -9.49 -17.23
CA VAL A 27 -0.49 -9.64 -16.44
C VAL A 27 0.64 -8.78 -17.00
N ALA A 28 0.78 -8.69 -18.33
CA ALA A 28 1.81 -7.89 -18.98
C ALA A 28 1.67 -6.37 -18.72
N ARG A 29 0.46 -5.90 -18.36
CA ARG A 29 0.20 -4.48 -18.03
C ARG A 29 0.53 -4.12 -16.58
N LEU A 30 0.73 -5.13 -15.71
CA LEU A 30 1.01 -4.90 -14.30
C LEU A 30 2.43 -4.37 -14.09
N GLY A 31 2.58 -3.54 -13.06
CA GLY A 31 3.88 -3.19 -12.51
C GLY A 31 4.54 -4.39 -11.81
N PRO A 32 5.80 -4.26 -11.39
CA PRO A 32 6.46 -5.31 -10.63
C PRO A 32 5.69 -5.64 -9.34
N ASP A 33 5.55 -6.93 -9.05
CA ASP A 33 4.91 -7.44 -7.83
C ASP A 33 5.99 -7.72 -6.76
N PRO A 34 6.00 -7.00 -5.63
CA PRO A 34 6.99 -7.18 -4.56
C PRO A 34 7.06 -8.60 -3.95
N LEU A 35 6.04 -9.44 -4.15
CA LEU A 35 6.05 -10.83 -3.66
C LEU A 35 6.81 -11.78 -4.58
N ARG A 36 7.02 -11.44 -5.85
CA ARG A 36 7.72 -12.30 -6.79
C ARG A 36 9.23 -12.23 -6.55
N SER A 37 9.90 -13.38 -6.63
CA SER A 37 11.36 -13.45 -6.48
C SER A 37 12.12 -12.80 -7.63
N ASP A 38 11.50 -12.72 -8.80
CA ASP A 38 12.05 -12.09 -10.02
C ASP A 38 11.62 -10.63 -10.21
N ALA A 39 10.98 -10.03 -9.19
CA ALA A 39 10.49 -8.65 -9.27
C ALA A 39 11.63 -7.66 -9.47
N ASN A 40 11.58 -6.92 -10.57
CA ASN A 40 12.56 -5.89 -10.89
C ASN A 40 12.01 -4.49 -10.52
N PRO A 41 12.52 -3.82 -9.47
CA PRO A 41 12.01 -2.52 -9.03
C PRO A 41 12.32 -1.36 -10.00
N SER A 42 13.25 -1.53 -10.95
CA SER A 42 13.69 -0.44 -11.83
C SER A 42 12.57 0.13 -12.70
N SER A 43 11.58 -0.69 -13.08
CA SER A 43 10.43 -0.24 -13.85
C SER A 43 9.50 0.65 -13.02
N ALA A 44 9.25 0.29 -11.74
CA ALA A 44 8.53 1.12 -10.80
C ALA A 44 9.28 2.43 -10.51
N TRP A 45 10.59 2.35 -10.27
CA TRP A 45 11.47 3.51 -10.08
C TRP A 45 11.37 4.49 -11.23
N SER A 46 11.53 4.02 -12.47
CA SER A 46 11.44 4.83 -13.69
C SER A 46 10.07 5.50 -13.85
N ARG A 47 8.96 4.78 -13.56
CA ARG A 47 7.60 5.33 -13.64
C ARG A 47 7.34 6.38 -12.55
N ILE A 48 7.83 6.15 -11.33
CA ILE A 48 7.64 7.08 -10.20
C ILE A 48 8.42 8.37 -10.43
N THR A 49 9.71 8.27 -10.74
CA THR A 49 10.60 9.44 -10.86
C THR A 49 10.30 10.35 -12.04
N LYS A 50 9.66 9.83 -13.08
CA LYS A 50 9.21 10.64 -14.23
C LYS A 50 7.87 11.31 -14.00
N SER A 51 7.14 10.95 -12.94
CA SER A 51 5.77 11.39 -12.74
C SER A 51 5.66 12.64 -11.86
N ARG A 52 4.74 13.52 -12.24
CA ARG A 52 4.30 14.66 -11.41
C ARG A 52 3.14 14.29 -10.48
N ARG A 53 2.55 13.10 -10.65
CA ARG A 53 1.46 12.63 -9.79
C ARG A 53 1.98 12.43 -8.35
N PRO A 54 1.12 12.64 -7.34
CA PRO A 54 1.42 12.30 -5.96
C PRO A 54 1.90 10.85 -5.79
N ILE A 55 2.90 10.62 -4.95
CA ILE A 55 3.41 9.28 -4.67
C ILE A 55 2.33 8.37 -4.07
N GLY A 56 1.41 8.91 -3.25
CA GLY A 56 0.28 8.14 -2.71
C GLY A 56 -0.73 7.67 -3.77
N ALA A 57 -0.76 8.32 -4.94
CA ALA A 57 -1.56 7.89 -6.08
C ALA A 57 -0.81 6.84 -6.90
N LEU A 58 0.48 7.08 -7.17
CA LEU A 58 1.35 6.15 -7.91
C LEU A 58 1.44 4.77 -7.24
N LEU A 59 1.46 4.73 -5.91
CA LEU A 59 1.45 3.46 -5.16
C LEU A 59 0.13 2.68 -5.27
N MET A 60 -0.98 3.29 -5.71
CA MET A 60 -2.24 2.56 -5.97
C MET A 60 -2.35 2.10 -7.42
N ASP A 61 -1.53 2.64 -8.30
CA ASP A 61 -1.56 2.35 -9.73
C ASP A 61 -0.94 0.97 -9.96
N GLN A 62 -1.79 -0.01 -10.28
CA GLN A 62 -1.35 -1.40 -10.47
C GLN A 62 -0.41 -1.56 -11.68
N THR A 63 -0.34 -0.57 -12.58
CA THR A 63 0.65 -0.56 -13.66
C THR A 63 2.02 -0.05 -13.20
N VAL A 64 2.08 0.63 -12.05
CA VAL A 64 3.33 1.16 -11.45
C VAL A 64 3.90 0.16 -10.46
N ILE A 65 3.09 -0.33 -9.51
CA ILE A 65 3.44 -1.43 -8.59
C ILE A 65 2.19 -2.27 -8.35
N ALA A 66 2.28 -3.57 -8.61
CA ALA A 66 1.16 -4.49 -8.41
C ALA A 66 1.04 -4.91 -6.93
N GLY A 67 -0.19 -5.18 -6.47
CA GLY A 67 -0.47 -5.74 -5.15
C GLY A 67 -0.48 -4.72 -4.01
N VAL A 68 -0.03 -3.47 -4.24
CA VAL A 68 -0.12 -2.40 -3.24
C VAL A 68 -1.56 -1.89 -3.17
N GLY A 69 -2.14 -2.00 -1.98
CA GLY A 69 -3.48 -1.52 -1.66
C GLY A 69 -3.48 -0.31 -0.71
N ASN A 70 -4.68 0.14 -0.34
CA ASN A 70 -4.84 1.37 0.45
C ASN A 70 -4.18 1.28 1.84
N VAL A 71 -4.14 0.12 2.48
CA VAL A 71 -3.42 -0.02 3.77
C VAL A 71 -1.92 0.14 3.54
N TYR A 72 -1.34 -0.66 2.65
CA TYR A 72 0.10 -0.63 2.38
C TYR A 72 0.58 0.76 1.93
N ARG A 73 -0.12 1.47 1.04
CA ARG A 73 0.33 2.82 0.62
C ARG A 73 0.48 3.77 1.79
N ASN A 74 -0.50 3.80 2.70
CA ASN A 74 -0.55 4.79 3.77
C ASN A 74 0.53 4.47 4.82
N GLU A 75 0.65 3.19 5.14
CA GLU A 75 1.52 2.70 6.20
C GLU A 75 2.99 2.69 5.75
N LEU A 76 3.25 2.37 4.48
CA LEU A 76 4.59 2.47 3.89
C LEU A 76 5.07 3.92 3.87
N LEU A 77 4.26 4.84 3.34
CA LEU A 77 4.62 6.25 3.27
C LEU A 77 4.85 6.85 4.67
N PHE A 78 4.04 6.45 5.66
CA PHE A 78 4.27 6.85 7.05
C PHE A 78 5.60 6.32 7.59
N ARG A 79 5.91 5.04 7.39
CA ARG A 79 7.15 4.41 7.88
C ARG A 79 8.41 5.06 7.29
N HIS A 80 8.31 5.59 6.08
CA HIS A 80 9.39 6.29 5.39
C HIS A 80 9.31 7.82 5.49
N ARG A 81 8.36 8.37 6.27
CA ARG A 81 8.20 9.82 6.49
C ARG A 81 7.96 10.63 5.21
N ILE A 82 7.30 10.03 4.22
CA ILE A 82 7.03 10.64 2.91
C ILE A 82 5.60 11.19 2.90
N ASP A 83 5.41 12.48 2.58
CA ASP A 83 4.08 13.04 2.35
C ASP A 83 3.42 12.36 1.12
N PRO A 84 2.19 11.80 1.25
CA PRO A 84 1.49 11.21 0.11
C PRO A 84 1.27 12.15 -1.08
N GLN A 85 1.26 13.46 -0.87
CA GLN A 85 1.13 14.50 -1.89
C GLN A 85 2.45 14.83 -2.58
N ARG A 86 3.59 14.36 -2.06
CA ARG A 86 4.90 14.58 -2.68
C ARG A 86 4.87 14.02 -4.12
N PRO A 87 5.25 14.81 -5.14
CA PRO A 87 5.32 14.32 -6.51
C PRO A 87 6.30 13.13 -6.62
N GLY A 88 5.98 12.13 -7.45
CA GLY A 88 6.86 10.96 -7.65
C GLY A 88 8.29 11.33 -8.08
N ARG A 89 8.44 12.35 -8.93
CA ARG A 89 9.73 12.94 -9.31
C ARG A 89 10.55 13.56 -8.17
N GLY A 90 9.95 13.75 -7.01
CA GLY A 90 10.59 14.26 -5.79
C GLY A 90 11.05 13.15 -4.85
N ILE A 91 10.91 11.88 -5.22
CA ILE A 91 11.40 10.73 -4.45
C ILE A 91 12.85 10.44 -4.86
N GLY A 92 13.75 10.42 -3.89
CA GLY A 92 15.15 10.03 -4.10
C GLY A 92 15.33 8.52 -4.23
N GLU A 93 16.42 8.09 -4.87
CA GLU A 93 16.75 6.67 -5.05
C GLU A 93 16.91 5.95 -3.70
N PRO A 94 17.61 6.49 -2.68
CA PRO A 94 17.70 5.84 -1.38
C PRO A 94 16.35 5.73 -0.65
N GLU A 95 15.47 6.72 -0.81
CA GLU A 95 14.10 6.67 -0.24
C GLU A 95 13.28 5.57 -0.90
N PHE A 96 13.36 5.46 -2.23
CA PHE A 96 12.67 4.43 -3.00
C PHE A 96 13.18 3.03 -2.65
N ASP A 97 14.49 2.80 -2.63
CA ASP A 97 15.07 1.49 -2.32
C ASP A 97 14.71 1.04 -0.90
N ALA A 98 14.76 1.95 0.06
CA ALA A 98 14.33 1.67 1.43
C ALA A 98 12.85 1.30 1.48
N ALA A 99 11.98 2.06 0.79
CA ALA A 99 10.55 1.79 0.74
C ALA A 99 10.22 0.48 0.02
N TRP A 100 10.92 0.16 -1.06
CA TRP A 100 10.74 -1.09 -1.80
C TRP A 100 11.08 -2.30 -0.93
N ASN A 101 12.25 -2.30 -0.29
CA ASN A 101 12.69 -3.40 0.56
C ASN A 101 11.78 -3.62 1.78
N ASP A 102 11.30 -2.53 2.38
CA ASP A 102 10.33 -2.61 3.47
C ASP A 102 8.98 -3.15 2.97
N LEU A 103 8.50 -2.69 1.82
CA LEU A 103 7.27 -3.20 1.20
C LEU A 103 7.34 -4.70 0.90
N VAL A 104 8.44 -5.18 0.30
CA VAL A 104 8.68 -6.61 0.06
C VAL A 104 8.59 -7.41 1.37
N SER A 105 9.22 -6.90 2.43
CA SER A 105 9.21 -7.53 3.75
C SER A 105 7.80 -7.58 4.36
N LEU A 106 7.08 -6.46 4.32
CA LEU A 106 5.71 -6.34 4.83
C LEU A 106 4.75 -7.26 4.08
N MET A 107 4.82 -7.30 2.74
CA MET A 107 3.93 -8.14 1.94
C MET A 107 4.20 -9.62 2.18
N LYS A 108 5.46 -10.05 2.35
CA LYS A 108 5.81 -11.43 2.73
C LYS A 108 5.27 -11.81 4.11
N VAL A 109 5.22 -10.87 5.06
CA VAL A 109 4.55 -11.09 6.35
C VAL A 109 3.04 -11.21 6.14
N GLY A 110 2.45 -10.31 5.36
CA GLY A 110 1.02 -10.32 5.02
C GLY A 110 0.57 -11.63 4.40
N LEU A 111 1.32 -12.14 3.42
CA LEU A 111 1.08 -13.42 2.75
C LEU A 111 1.12 -14.59 3.75
N ARG A 112 2.16 -14.66 4.60
CA ARG A 112 2.32 -15.76 5.56
C ARG A 112 1.31 -15.74 6.70
N ARG A 113 0.88 -14.56 7.15
CA ARG A 113 0.04 -14.39 8.35
C ARG A 113 -1.44 -14.17 8.01
N GLY A 114 -1.78 -13.91 6.75
CA GLY A 114 -3.13 -13.50 6.34
C GLY A 114 -3.56 -12.14 6.91
N LYS A 115 -2.62 -11.34 7.45
CA LYS A 115 -2.88 -10.08 8.14
C LYS A 115 -1.83 -9.03 7.78
N ILE A 116 -2.26 -7.80 7.51
CA ILE A 116 -1.37 -6.68 7.20
C ILE A 116 -0.81 -6.11 8.51
N ILE A 117 0.36 -6.58 8.91
CA ILE A 117 1.07 -6.15 10.12
C ILE A 117 2.16 -5.17 9.72
N VAL A 118 1.95 -3.89 10.02
CA VAL A 118 2.75 -2.76 9.50
C VAL A 118 3.38 -1.90 10.60
N VAL A 119 2.83 -1.95 11.81
CA VAL A 119 3.38 -1.23 12.96
C VAL A 119 4.67 -1.94 13.40
N ARG A 120 5.73 -1.17 13.64
CA ARG A 120 7.00 -1.72 14.14
C ARG A 120 6.80 -2.15 15.60
N PRO A 121 7.45 -3.22 16.07
CA PRO A 121 7.26 -3.73 17.43
C PRO A 121 7.38 -2.67 18.52
N GLU A 122 8.34 -1.75 18.39
CA GLU A 122 8.57 -0.64 19.32
C GLU A 122 7.40 0.37 19.40
N HIS A 123 6.54 0.45 18.39
CA HIS A 123 5.38 1.33 18.34
C HIS A 123 4.04 0.57 18.50
N ASP A 124 4.05 -0.76 18.64
CA ASP A 124 2.85 -1.58 18.72
C ASP A 124 2.30 -1.67 20.15
N HIS A 125 2.03 -0.50 20.73
CA HIS A 125 1.47 -0.33 22.07
C HIS A 125 0.26 0.61 22.07
N GLY A 126 -0.52 0.58 23.14
CA GLY A 126 -1.70 1.43 23.32
C GLY A 126 -2.98 0.90 22.67
N LEU A 127 -3.85 1.83 22.25
CA LEU A 127 -5.22 1.55 21.79
C LEU A 127 -5.27 0.49 20.68
N PRO A 128 -6.31 -0.38 20.68
CA PRO A 128 -6.47 -1.46 19.70
C PRO A 128 -6.64 -0.92 18.27
N SER A 129 -6.74 -1.84 17.30
CA SER A 129 -7.00 -1.48 15.90
C SER A 129 -8.41 -0.92 15.70
N TYR A 130 -8.65 -0.36 14.52
CA TYR A 130 -9.92 0.23 14.08
C TYR A 130 -11.06 -0.81 13.96
N LEU A 131 -10.75 -2.11 13.98
CA LEU A 131 -11.72 -3.21 14.01
C LEU A 131 -11.21 -4.37 14.86
N PRO A 132 -12.12 -5.19 15.44
CA PRO A 132 -11.76 -6.45 16.06
C PRO A 132 -10.97 -7.35 15.10
N ASP A 133 -10.01 -8.10 15.63
CA ASP A 133 -9.15 -9.05 14.90
C ASP A 133 -8.23 -8.44 13.82
N ARG A 134 -8.23 -7.11 13.64
CA ARG A 134 -7.28 -6.41 12.76
C ARG A 134 -5.99 -6.00 13.49
N PRO A 135 -4.81 -6.10 12.85
CA PRO A 135 -3.59 -5.51 13.39
C PRO A 135 -3.71 -3.99 13.54
N ARG A 136 -2.94 -3.39 14.46
CA ARG A 136 -2.84 -1.94 14.58
C ARG A 136 -2.23 -1.32 13.32
N THR A 137 -2.59 -0.06 13.07
CA THR A 137 -2.07 0.78 11.98
C THR A 137 -1.49 2.08 12.56
N TYR A 138 -0.58 2.70 11.83
CA TYR A 138 -0.05 4.03 12.17
C TYR A 138 -1.02 5.13 11.80
N VAL A 139 -1.59 5.10 10.59
CA VAL A 139 -2.40 6.22 10.06
C VAL A 139 -3.70 5.74 9.40
N TYR A 140 -3.71 4.55 8.80
CA TYR A 140 -4.86 4.03 8.07
C TYR A 140 -6.09 3.91 8.96
N ARG A 141 -7.18 4.59 8.57
CA ARG A 141 -8.44 4.68 9.33
C ARG A 141 -8.29 5.25 10.75
N ARG A 142 -7.29 6.10 10.97
CA ARG A 142 -7.04 6.78 12.25
C ARG A 142 -7.21 8.30 12.17
N ALA A 143 -7.95 8.82 11.19
CA ALA A 143 -8.16 10.26 11.04
C ALA A 143 -8.76 10.86 12.32
N GLY A 144 -8.19 11.96 12.80
CA GLY A 144 -8.58 12.60 14.06
C GLY A 144 -7.91 12.01 15.31
N GLU A 145 -7.28 10.84 15.23
CA GLU A 145 -6.54 10.26 16.35
C GLU A 145 -5.11 10.82 16.47
N PRO A 146 -4.49 10.75 17.66
CA PRO A 146 -3.07 11.08 17.81
C PRO A 146 -2.17 10.07 17.10
N CYS A 147 -1.12 10.58 16.44
CA CYS A 147 -0.06 9.79 15.85
C CYS A 147 0.66 8.98 16.92
N ARG A 148 0.92 7.69 16.66
CA ARG A 148 1.63 6.79 17.59
C ARG A 148 3.10 7.15 17.81
N VAL A 149 3.66 8.03 16.98
CA VAL A 149 5.07 8.43 17.04
C VAL A 149 5.22 9.83 17.64
N CYS A 150 4.48 10.82 17.14
CA CYS A 150 4.65 12.22 17.57
C CYS A 150 3.47 12.82 18.33
N GLY A 151 2.36 12.09 18.50
CA GLY A 151 1.13 12.61 19.11
C GLY A 151 0.30 13.57 18.25
N GLY A 152 0.83 14.08 17.13
CA GLY A 152 0.10 14.98 16.21
C GLY A 152 -1.13 14.31 15.56
N VAL A 153 -2.14 15.11 15.21
CA VAL A 153 -3.42 14.61 14.69
C VAL A 153 -3.27 14.04 13.27
N ILE A 154 -3.71 12.81 13.06
CA ILE A 154 -3.75 12.18 11.73
C ILE A 154 -4.80 12.85 10.85
N ARG A 155 -4.41 13.20 9.63
CA ARG A 155 -5.26 13.84 8.61
C ARG A 155 -5.73 12.81 7.58
N THR A 156 -6.81 13.16 6.87
CA THR A 156 -7.33 12.40 5.74
C THR A 156 -7.75 13.31 4.60
N ALA A 157 -7.66 12.82 3.38
CA ALA A 157 -8.13 13.48 2.16
C ALA A 157 -8.48 12.43 1.10
N LEU A 158 -9.23 12.82 0.07
CA LEU A 158 -9.43 11.98 -1.10
C LEU A 158 -8.26 12.16 -2.07
N LEU A 159 -7.67 11.04 -2.49
CA LEU A 159 -6.64 11.00 -3.53
C LEU A 159 -7.02 9.94 -4.56
N GLU A 160 -7.36 10.39 -5.77
CA GLU A 160 -7.86 9.56 -6.88
C GLU A 160 -8.99 8.60 -6.43
N GLY A 161 -10.01 9.15 -5.76
CA GLY A 161 -11.21 8.41 -5.36
C GLY A 161 -11.06 7.52 -4.12
N ARG A 162 -9.88 7.45 -3.49
CA ARG A 162 -9.68 6.69 -2.24
C ARG A 162 -9.07 7.55 -1.14
N ASN A 163 -9.58 7.39 0.09
CA ASN A 163 -9.03 8.07 1.26
C ASN A 163 -7.55 7.75 1.48
N VAL A 164 -6.74 8.80 1.59
CA VAL A 164 -5.34 8.77 2.02
C VAL A 164 -5.25 9.36 3.42
N PHE A 165 -4.47 8.73 4.30
CA PHE A 165 -4.28 9.08 5.69
C PHE A 165 -2.81 9.36 5.94
N TRP A 166 -2.48 10.43 6.66
CA TRP A 166 -1.09 10.78 6.95
C TRP A 166 -0.96 11.58 8.25
N CYS A 167 0.23 11.55 8.83
CA CYS A 167 0.59 12.45 9.91
C CYS A 167 1.34 13.67 9.34
N PRO A 168 0.79 14.90 9.44
CA PRO A 168 1.43 16.09 8.87
C PRO A 168 2.71 16.52 9.61
N VAL A 169 3.01 15.90 10.75
CA VAL A 169 4.24 16.17 11.52
C VAL A 169 5.34 15.16 11.16
N CYS A 170 4.99 13.89 10.97
CA CYS A 170 5.98 12.85 10.65
C CYS A 170 6.28 12.73 9.17
N GLN A 171 5.41 13.21 8.28
CA GLN A 171 5.53 13.08 6.83
C GLN A 171 5.69 14.46 6.20
N THR A 172 6.75 14.64 5.42
CA THR A 172 7.11 15.90 4.74
C THR A 172 7.38 15.68 3.26
#